data_AF-W2LR63-F1
#
_entry.id   AF-W2LR63-F1
#
_cell.length_a   1.000
_cell.length_b   1.000
_cell.length_c   1.000
_cell.angle_alpha   90.00
_cell.angle_beta   90.00
_cell.angle_gamma   90.00
#
_symmetry.space_group_name_H-M   'P 1'
#
loop_
_entity.id
_entity.type
_entity.pdbx_description
1 polymer ?
#
loop_
_entity_poly.entity_id
_entity_poly.type
_entity_poly.pdbx_seq_one_letter_code
_entity_poly.pdbx_strand_id
1 'polypeptide(L)'
;MHFVPEDAARSVYRGYVSVGGDEFAVRVSKVAYDSRTGRAILDAAQLDVERALATRLKPHSSTLKLRLAQASSLAGFATELEELVAICCRTQTRNQVALPSAKYYVRLMEELDVVGWNRLRQLSDDLRSLELETKDKAGRIHAIRVLLPLQYETAGFTAKPECLVDAPESFELQWPPDDNQSVLDGILQQFESFLDRFQEFWDVLDALDASACVLEPHHASRATGRRRLALERYASVQFEVDPTHPTAMLTELNFFGNQASVGMLRERWGNNGSTKWDESRPLHKNLEAVLEVTLPSPKTAKVEEFAVECGICYSYRLVDEEDNEKAKQEPDGTNQCKTVEEQGSRIPDRLCENTKCNRPFHAKCLFDWLRALPTSRQSFHTVFGECPYCREAISAKFQPDF
;
A
#
# COMPACT_ATOMS: atom_id res chain seq x y z
N MET A 1 -22.35 -5.62 -7.30
CA MET A 1 -23.32 -6.40 -6.50
C MET A 1 -23.89 -7.51 -7.36
N HIS A 2 -24.08 -8.70 -6.79
CA HIS A 2 -24.74 -9.81 -7.48
C HIS A 2 -25.90 -10.38 -6.65
N PHE A 3 -27.02 -10.66 -7.34
CA PHE A 3 -28.19 -11.32 -6.76
C PHE A 3 -28.12 -12.83 -7.03
N VAL A 4 -28.25 -13.62 -5.97
CA VAL A 4 -28.26 -15.08 -5.99
C VAL A 4 -29.67 -15.57 -5.63
N PRO A 5 -30.27 -16.52 -6.36
CA PRO A 5 -31.60 -17.03 -6.04
C PRO A 5 -31.59 -17.79 -4.71
N GLU A 6 -32.60 -17.54 -3.88
CA GLU A 6 -32.79 -18.24 -2.60
C GLU A 6 -33.69 -19.48 -2.71
N ASP A 7 -34.46 -19.59 -3.80
CA ASP A 7 -35.39 -20.68 -4.04
C ASP A 7 -35.25 -21.28 -5.46
N ALA A 8 -35.68 -22.53 -5.61
CA ALA A 8 -35.67 -23.22 -6.90
C ALA A 8 -36.64 -22.58 -7.90
N ALA A 9 -37.69 -21.92 -7.40
CA ALA A 9 -38.67 -21.19 -8.20
C ALA A 9 -38.13 -19.86 -8.75
N ARG A 10 -36.94 -19.41 -8.30
CA ARG A 10 -36.34 -18.12 -8.64
C ARG A 10 -37.28 -16.95 -8.34
N SER A 11 -38.12 -17.06 -7.32
CA SER A 11 -39.06 -16.01 -6.94
C SER A 11 -38.45 -15.01 -5.95
N VAL A 12 -37.33 -15.40 -5.33
CA VAL A 12 -36.61 -14.59 -4.35
C VAL A 12 -35.10 -14.62 -4.59
N TYR A 13 -34.48 -13.46 -4.45
CA TYR A 13 -33.06 -13.23 -4.65
C TYR A 13 -32.46 -12.50 -3.47
N ARG A 14 -31.23 -12.85 -3.10
CA ARG A 14 -30.43 -12.17 -2.09
C ARG A 14 -29.13 -11.67 -2.68
N GLY A 15 -28.71 -10.49 -2.27
CA GLY A 15 -27.41 -9.92 -2.59
C GLY A 15 -26.91 -9.07 -1.44
N TYR A 16 -25.70 -8.55 -1.61
CA TYR A 16 -25.05 -7.67 -0.67
C TYR A 16 -24.60 -6.40 -1.39
N VAL A 17 -24.80 -5.26 -0.76
CA VAL A 17 -24.28 -3.97 -1.22
C VAL A 17 -23.28 -3.45 -0.22
N SER A 18 -22.07 -3.13 -0.70
CA SER A 18 -20.95 -2.68 0.13
C SER A 18 -20.73 -1.18 -0.07
N VAL A 19 -20.68 -0.40 1.01
CA VAL A 19 -20.36 1.03 0.97
C VAL A 19 -19.51 1.44 2.16
N GLY A 20 -18.35 2.04 1.89
CA GLY A 20 -17.48 2.61 2.92
C GLY A 20 -16.92 1.59 3.91
N GLY A 21 -16.78 0.33 3.51
CA GLY A 21 -16.36 -0.77 4.37
C GLY A 21 -17.49 -1.51 5.09
N ASP A 22 -18.72 -0.98 5.08
CA ASP A 22 -19.91 -1.67 5.59
C ASP A 22 -20.57 -2.51 4.48
N GLU A 23 -21.09 -3.69 4.82
CA GLU A 23 -21.86 -4.56 3.92
C GLU A 23 -23.30 -4.71 4.42
N PHE A 24 -24.28 -4.47 3.54
CA PHE A 24 -25.71 -4.56 3.87
C PHE A 24 -26.39 -5.65 3.03
N ALA A 25 -27.17 -6.52 3.68
CA ALA A 25 -27.99 -7.47 2.95
C ALA A 25 -29.19 -6.80 2.27
N VAL A 26 -29.42 -7.20 1.03
CA VAL A 26 -30.53 -6.77 0.18
C VAL A 26 -31.24 -8.01 -0.35
N ARG A 27 -32.57 -7.97 -0.38
CA ARG A 27 -33.40 -9.05 -0.88
C ARG A 27 -34.43 -8.50 -1.86
N VAL A 28 -34.58 -9.18 -3.00
CA VAL A 28 -35.63 -8.90 -3.98
C VAL A 28 -36.58 -10.08 -4.01
N SER A 29 -37.85 -9.85 -3.72
CA SER A 29 -38.90 -10.88 -3.70
C SER A 29 -39.97 -10.61 -4.76
N LYS A 30 -40.80 -11.62 -5.04
CA LYS A 30 -41.88 -11.57 -6.05
C LYS A 30 -41.37 -11.34 -7.48
N VAL A 31 -40.21 -11.93 -7.79
CA VAL A 31 -39.69 -11.97 -9.15
C VAL A 31 -40.47 -13.02 -9.94
N ALA A 32 -41.02 -12.63 -11.09
CA ALA A 32 -41.68 -13.54 -12.01
C ALA A 32 -40.82 -13.75 -13.27
N TYR A 33 -41.15 -14.78 -14.06
CA TYR A 33 -40.45 -15.08 -15.31
C TYR A 33 -41.43 -15.28 -16.45
N ASP A 34 -41.11 -14.70 -17.60
CA ASP A 34 -41.81 -15.00 -18.85
C ASP A 34 -41.41 -16.40 -19.32
N SER A 35 -42.39 -17.30 -19.40
CA SER A 35 -42.20 -18.70 -19.80
C SER A 35 -41.73 -18.86 -21.25
N ARG A 36 -41.91 -17.86 -22.12
CA ARG A 36 -41.50 -17.89 -23.53
C ARG A 36 -40.11 -17.31 -23.75
N THR A 37 -39.72 -16.29 -22.99
CA THR A 37 -38.47 -15.55 -23.22
C THR A 37 -37.42 -15.81 -22.14
N GLY A 38 -37.80 -16.42 -21.00
CA GLY A 38 -36.92 -16.66 -19.86
C GLY A 38 -36.47 -15.38 -19.14
N ARG A 39 -37.05 -14.23 -19.48
CA ARG A 39 -36.70 -12.93 -18.89
C ARG A 39 -37.43 -12.72 -17.56
N ALA A 40 -36.75 -12.06 -16.63
CA ALA A 40 -37.34 -11.65 -15.37
C ALA A 40 -38.36 -10.54 -15.58
N ILE A 41 -39.50 -10.65 -14.92
CA ILE A 41 -40.57 -9.65 -14.84
C ILE A 41 -40.56 -9.13 -13.39
N LEU A 42 -40.37 -7.82 -13.23
CA LEU A 42 -40.12 -7.18 -11.94
C LEU A 42 -41.21 -6.20 -11.51
N ASP A 43 -42.31 -6.10 -12.26
CA ASP A 43 -43.41 -5.15 -12.03
C ASP A 43 -44.02 -5.22 -10.61
N ALA A 44 -44.14 -6.43 -10.07
CA ALA A 44 -44.64 -6.73 -8.74
C ALA A 44 -43.52 -7.00 -7.72
N ALA A 45 -42.25 -6.87 -8.11
CA ALA A 45 -41.12 -7.18 -7.25
C ALA A 45 -41.01 -6.20 -6.08
N GLN A 46 -40.48 -6.70 -4.96
CA GLN A 46 -40.32 -5.94 -3.73
C GLN A 46 -38.86 -5.95 -3.29
N LEU A 47 -38.36 -4.79 -2.87
CA LEU A 47 -37.03 -4.61 -2.33
C LEU A 47 -37.10 -4.56 -0.81
N ASP A 48 -36.50 -5.54 -0.15
CA ASP A 48 -36.28 -5.56 1.29
C ASP A 48 -34.80 -5.32 1.57
N VAL A 49 -34.49 -4.42 2.49
CA VAL A 49 -33.12 -4.10 2.92
C VAL A 49 -33.03 -4.09 4.42
N GLU A 50 -31.83 -4.28 4.95
CA GLU A 50 -31.58 -4.13 6.39
C GLU A 50 -32.02 -2.76 6.92
N ARG A 51 -32.43 -2.69 8.19
CA ARG A 51 -32.98 -1.48 8.82
C ARG A 51 -32.05 -0.27 8.73
N ALA A 52 -30.74 -0.49 8.86
CA ALA A 52 -29.73 0.55 8.73
C ALA A 52 -29.78 1.18 7.33
N LEU A 53 -29.75 0.35 6.29
CA LEU A 53 -29.85 0.78 4.90
C LEU A 53 -31.23 1.36 4.54
N ALA A 54 -32.32 0.78 5.06
CA ALA A 54 -33.69 1.28 4.86
C ALA A 54 -33.85 2.73 5.33
N THR A 55 -33.21 3.08 6.44
CA THR A 55 -33.22 4.44 6.98
C THR A 55 -32.52 5.42 6.04
N ARG A 56 -31.39 5.00 5.45
CA ARG A 56 -30.60 5.79 4.49
C ARG A 56 -31.35 5.99 3.16
N LEU A 57 -32.06 4.97 2.69
CA LEU A 57 -32.79 5.00 1.41
C LEU A 57 -34.22 5.57 1.51
N LYS A 58 -34.70 5.88 2.72
CA LYS A 58 -36.06 6.37 2.96
C LYS A 58 -36.49 7.52 2.02
N PRO A 59 -35.66 8.55 1.75
CA PRO A 59 -36.01 9.64 0.84
C PRO A 59 -36.24 9.21 -0.61
N HIS A 60 -35.64 8.10 -1.03
CA HIS A 60 -35.67 7.58 -2.40
C HIS A 60 -36.49 6.29 -2.55
N SER A 61 -37.22 5.88 -1.50
CA SER A 61 -37.99 4.64 -1.46
C SER A 61 -39.02 4.50 -2.59
N SER A 62 -39.70 5.59 -2.95
CA SER A 62 -40.66 5.63 -4.06
C SER A 62 -39.97 5.48 -5.42
N THR A 63 -38.83 6.13 -5.61
CA THR A 63 -38.01 6.03 -6.82
C THR A 63 -37.43 4.64 -6.99
N LEU A 64 -36.90 4.03 -5.93
CA LEU A 64 -36.37 2.67 -5.95
C LEU A 64 -37.44 1.64 -6.31
N LYS A 65 -38.64 1.78 -5.74
CA LYS A 65 -39.78 0.92 -6.09
C LYS A 65 -40.16 1.04 -7.57
N LEU A 66 -40.18 2.26 -8.10
CA LEU A 66 -40.47 2.50 -9.51
C LEU A 66 -39.39 1.92 -10.43
N ARG A 67 -38.11 2.14 -10.09
CA ARG A 67 -36.96 1.63 -10.86
C ARG A 67 -36.89 0.12 -10.86
N LEU A 68 -37.15 -0.54 -9.73
CA LEU A 68 -37.24 -2.00 -9.67
C LEU A 68 -38.34 -2.53 -10.59
N ALA A 69 -39.53 -1.92 -10.56
CA ALA A 69 -40.64 -2.33 -11.40
C ALA A 69 -40.38 -2.14 -12.90
N GLN A 70 -39.53 -1.18 -13.27
CA GLN A 70 -39.19 -0.85 -14.66
C GLN A 70 -37.89 -1.50 -15.15
N ALA A 71 -37.15 -2.17 -14.27
CA ALA A 71 -35.86 -2.74 -14.62
C ALA A 71 -36.01 -3.90 -15.62
N SER A 72 -35.16 -3.91 -16.63
CA SER A 72 -35.12 -4.97 -17.66
C SER A 72 -34.45 -6.26 -17.18
N SER A 73 -33.70 -6.18 -16.07
CA SER A 73 -33.06 -7.32 -15.41
C SER A 73 -32.67 -6.97 -13.96
N LEU A 74 -32.53 -7.99 -13.11
CA LEU A 74 -32.01 -7.84 -11.75
C LEU A 74 -30.56 -7.34 -11.72
N ALA A 75 -29.75 -7.70 -12.72
CA ALA A 75 -28.36 -7.23 -12.82
C ALA A 75 -28.28 -5.72 -13.11
N GLY A 76 -29.13 -5.23 -14.01
CA GLY A 76 -29.25 -3.79 -14.27
C GLY A 76 -29.72 -3.03 -13.03
N PHE A 77 -30.75 -3.54 -12.36
CA PHE A 77 -31.23 -2.96 -11.11
C PHE A 77 -30.17 -2.97 -9.99
N ALA A 78 -29.37 -4.04 -9.87
CA ALA A 78 -28.30 -4.12 -8.88
C ALA A 78 -27.27 -2.99 -9.06
N THR A 79 -26.92 -2.67 -10.31
CA THR A 79 -25.99 -1.58 -10.63
C THR A 79 -26.57 -0.23 -10.23
N GLU A 80 -27.83 0.05 -10.59
CA GLU A 80 -28.52 1.28 -10.20
C GLU A 80 -28.66 1.42 -8.67
N LEU A 81 -28.91 0.30 -7.98
CA LEU A 81 -29.01 0.27 -6.52
C LEU A 81 -27.65 0.58 -5.88
N GLU A 82 -26.55 0.00 -6.36
CA GLU A 82 -25.21 0.31 -5.86
C GLU A 82 -24.88 1.79 -5.99
N GLU A 83 -25.16 2.39 -7.15
CA GLU A 83 -24.94 3.82 -7.39
C GLU A 83 -25.77 4.69 -6.44
N LEU A 84 -27.07 4.37 -6.27
CA LEU A 84 -27.95 5.12 -5.37
C LEU A 84 -27.54 4.98 -3.91
N VAL A 85 -27.15 3.78 -3.47
CA VAL A 85 -26.66 3.56 -2.10
C VAL A 85 -25.35 4.32 -1.88
N ALA A 86 -24.43 4.31 -2.84
CA ALA A 86 -23.20 5.10 -2.79
C ALA A 86 -23.49 6.60 -2.68
N ILE A 87 -24.44 7.14 -3.43
CA ILE A 87 -24.86 8.56 -3.36
C ILE A 87 -25.46 8.87 -1.98
N CYS A 88 -26.42 8.06 -1.52
CA CYS A 88 -27.12 8.28 -0.25
C CYS A 88 -26.17 8.22 0.95
N CYS A 89 -25.21 7.29 0.93
CA CYS A 89 -24.20 7.17 1.96
C CYS A 89 -23.16 8.29 1.89
N ARG A 90 -22.76 8.75 0.69
CA ARG A 90 -21.91 9.96 0.51
C ARG A 90 -22.60 11.24 1.02
N THR A 91 -23.92 11.35 0.87
CA THR A 91 -24.67 12.50 1.43
C THR A 91 -24.76 12.50 2.96
N GLN A 92 -24.51 11.36 3.62
CA GLN A 92 -24.47 11.27 5.08
C GLN A 92 -23.07 11.48 5.67
N THR A 93 -21.99 11.20 4.93
CA THR A 93 -20.65 11.67 5.30
C THR A 93 -20.46 13.18 5.09
N ARG A 94 -21.19 13.79 4.14
CA ARG A 94 -21.23 15.27 3.99
C ARG A 94 -22.08 16.01 5.04
N ASN A 95 -23.03 15.35 5.69
CA ASN A 95 -23.89 15.97 6.71
C ASN A 95 -23.40 15.67 8.12
N GLN A 96 -22.32 16.37 8.50
CA GLN A 96 -21.82 16.74 9.85
C GLN A 96 -20.28 16.66 9.96
N VAL A 97 -19.53 17.20 9.00
CA VAL A 97 -18.24 17.79 9.39
C VAL A 97 -18.59 19.17 9.92
N ALA A 98 -18.57 19.36 11.24
CA ALA A 98 -18.62 20.69 11.82
C ALA A 98 -17.44 21.47 11.24
N LEU A 99 -17.73 22.41 10.33
CA LEU A 99 -16.69 23.27 9.79
C LEU A 99 -16.11 24.11 10.93
N PRO A 100 -14.78 24.27 10.99
CA PRO A 100 -14.17 25.12 11.99
C PRO A 100 -14.75 26.54 12.01
N SER A 101 -14.73 27.18 13.18
CA SER A 101 -15.19 28.56 13.32
C SER A 101 -14.22 29.53 12.64
N ALA A 102 -14.64 30.80 12.43
CA ALA A 102 -13.74 31.82 11.88
C ALA A 102 -12.45 32.00 12.73
N LYS A 103 -12.54 31.78 14.05
CA LYS A 103 -11.39 31.87 14.96
C LYS A 103 -10.32 30.82 14.66
N TYR A 104 -10.74 29.63 14.23
CA TYR A 104 -9.84 28.57 13.82
C TYR A 104 -8.94 29.03 12.68
N TYR A 105 -9.52 29.58 11.62
CA TYR A 105 -8.77 29.97 10.42
C TYR A 105 -7.89 31.19 10.68
N VAL A 106 -8.36 32.15 11.47
CA VAL A 106 -7.54 33.30 11.89
C VAL A 106 -6.28 32.81 12.62
N ARG A 107 -6.45 31.91 13.60
CA ARG A 107 -5.31 31.32 14.30
C ARG A 107 -4.38 30.54 13.38
N LEU A 108 -4.93 29.73 12.47
CA LEU A 108 -4.12 28.99 11.50
C LEU A 108 -3.26 29.93 10.63
N MET A 109 -3.84 31.03 10.15
CA MET A 109 -3.10 32.04 9.37
C MET A 109 -2.00 32.70 10.21
N GLU A 110 -2.30 33.08 11.46
CA GLU A 110 -1.32 33.66 12.38
C GLU A 110 -0.16 32.68 12.67
N GLU A 111 -0.44 31.39 12.86
CA GLU A 111 0.60 30.39 13.09
C GLU A 111 1.42 30.10 11.81
N LEU A 112 0.80 30.14 10.63
CA LEU A 112 1.51 30.03 9.35
C LEU A 112 2.40 31.25 9.06
N ASP A 113 2.02 32.45 9.51
CA ASP A 113 2.86 33.64 9.44
C ASP A 113 4.13 33.49 10.31
N VAL A 114 4.02 32.81 11.46
CA VAL A 114 5.16 32.51 12.35
C VAL A 114 6.06 31.42 11.75
N VAL A 115 5.48 30.32 11.27
CA VAL A 115 6.22 29.19 10.68
C VAL A 115 6.87 29.56 9.34
N GLY A 116 6.21 30.42 8.57
CA GLY A 116 6.58 30.80 7.22
C GLY A 116 5.85 29.97 6.16
N TRP A 117 5.10 30.66 5.29
CA TRP A 117 4.32 30.07 4.19
C TRP A 117 5.14 29.22 3.22
N ASN A 118 6.43 29.48 3.10
CA ASN A 118 7.34 28.70 2.25
C ASN A 118 7.54 27.26 2.75
N ARG A 119 7.18 26.96 4.00
CA ARG A 119 7.21 25.60 4.56
C ARG A 119 5.87 24.88 4.37
N LEU A 120 4.81 25.55 3.92
CA LEU A 120 3.52 24.91 3.68
C LEU A 120 3.53 24.26 2.28
N ARG A 121 3.44 22.93 2.26
CA ARG A 121 3.45 22.14 1.02
C ARG A 121 2.04 21.83 0.51
N GLN A 122 1.15 21.45 1.41
CA GLN A 122 -0.24 21.13 1.08
C GLN A 122 -1.18 21.52 2.23
N LEU A 123 -2.42 21.84 1.87
CA LEU A 123 -3.51 22.11 2.81
C LEU A 123 -4.77 21.41 2.27
N SER A 124 -5.53 20.73 3.13
CA SER A 124 -6.79 20.07 2.75
C SER A 124 -7.91 21.08 2.50
N ASP A 125 -8.94 20.67 1.75
CA ASP A 125 -10.10 21.52 1.44
C ASP A 125 -10.84 22.04 2.67
N ASP A 126 -10.86 21.26 3.76
CA ASP A 126 -11.45 21.67 5.04
C ASP A 126 -10.49 22.47 5.93
N LEU A 127 -9.25 22.69 5.47
CA LEU A 127 -8.14 23.37 6.15
C LEU A 127 -7.82 22.77 7.53
N ARG A 128 -8.20 21.52 7.78
CA ARG A 128 -7.93 20.80 9.03
C ARG A 128 -6.71 19.91 8.97
N SER A 129 -6.19 19.67 7.79
CA SER A 129 -4.95 18.93 7.59
C SER A 129 -4.00 19.76 6.73
N LEU A 130 -2.76 19.88 7.21
CA LEU A 130 -1.70 20.59 6.50
C LEU A 130 -0.44 19.74 6.47
N GLU A 131 0.33 19.88 5.41
CA GLU A 131 1.65 19.27 5.25
C GLU A 131 2.70 20.37 5.31
N LEU A 132 3.58 20.30 6.30
CA LEU A 132 4.69 21.22 6.50
C LEU A 132 6.00 20.54 6.14
N GLU A 133 6.86 21.23 5.39
CA GLU A 133 8.18 20.76 5.01
C GLU A 133 9.31 21.41 5.85
N THR A 134 10.36 20.63 6.08
CA THR A 134 11.63 21.10 6.67
C THR A 134 12.81 20.40 6.00
N LYS A 135 14.01 20.91 6.26
CA LYS A 135 15.26 20.31 5.82
C LYS A 135 16.07 19.85 7.01
N ASP A 136 16.60 18.63 6.91
CA ASP A 136 17.54 18.16 7.92
C ASP A 136 18.96 18.72 7.71
N LYS A 137 19.90 18.29 8.56
CA LYS A 137 21.30 18.75 8.54
C LYS A 137 22.05 18.43 7.25
N ALA A 138 21.64 17.39 6.52
CA ALA A 138 22.19 17.04 5.21
C ALA A 138 21.47 17.75 4.05
N GLY A 139 20.44 18.54 4.34
CA GLY A 139 19.65 19.27 3.34
C GLY A 139 18.57 18.43 2.67
N ARG A 140 18.27 17.22 3.20
CA ARG A 140 17.16 16.39 2.71
C ARG A 140 15.84 17.02 3.13
N ILE A 141 14.86 16.99 2.23
CA ILE A 141 13.51 17.51 2.50
C ILE A 141 12.69 16.42 3.18
N HIS A 142 12.07 16.78 4.30
CA HIS A 142 11.15 15.95 5.06
C HIS A 142 9.84 16.69 5.24
N ALA A 143 8.73 15.94 5.35
CA ALA A 143 7.42 16.52 5.54
C ALA A 143 6.71 15.88 6.73
N ILE A 144 5.97 16.70 7.46
CA ILE A 144 5.06 16.28 8.53
C ILE A 144 3.65 16.72 8.17
N ARG A 145 2.73 15.76 8.13
CA ARG A 145 1.31 16.04 7.98
C ARG A 145 0.66 16.15 9.34
N VAL A 146 0.11 17.33 9.63
CA VAL A 146 -0.56 17.64 10.88
C VAL A 146 -2.06 17.63 10.65
N LEU A 147 -2.81 16.92 11.49
CA LEU A 147 -4.26 16.95 11.54
C LEU A 147 -4.66 17.71 12.80
N LEU A 148 -5.24 18.89 12.58
CA LEU A 148 -5.63 19.82 13.62
C LEU A 148 -7.05 19.49 14.14
N PRO A 149 -7.22 19.35 15.46
CA PRO A 149 -8.52 19.12 16.06
C PRO A 149 -9.39 20.37 15.99
N LEU A 150 -10.73 20.22 16.03
CA LEU A 150 -11.64 21.39 16.01
C LEU A 150 -11.41 22.32 17.21
N GLN A 151 -10.94 21.78 18.34
CA GLN A 151 -10.62 22.53 19.55
C GLN A 151 -9.40 23.45 19.39
N TYR A 152 -8.64 23.34 18.29
CA TYR A 152 -7.51 24.20 17.96
C TYR A 152 -7.85 25.70 18.01
N GLU A 153 -9.11 26.07 17.77
CA GLU A 153 -9.58 27.46 17.88
C GLU A 153 -9.51 28.05 19.31
N THR A 154 -9.35 27.20 20.34
CA THR A 154 -9.30 27.62 21.75
C THR A 154 -7.84 27.69 22.23
N ALA A 155 -7.46 28.78 22.88
CA ALA A 155 -6.17 28.88 23.57
C ALA A 155 -6.08 27.81 24.67
N GLY A 156 -4.95 27.10 24.76
CA GLY A 156 -4.76 26.04 25.76
C GLY A 156 -5.59 24.77 25.52
N PHE A 157 -5.96 24.47 24.27
CA PHE A 157 -6.66 23.23 23.96
C PHE A 157 -5.84 21.99 24.37
N THR A 158 -6.52 20.95 24.82
CA THR A 158 -5.89 19.75 25.38
C THR A 158 -5.82 18.58 24.41
N ALA A 159 -6.61 18.61 23.33
CA ALA A 159 -6.62 17.57 22.31
C ALA A 159 -5.29 17.57 21.53
N LYS A 160 -4.53 16.47 21.59
CA LYS A 160 -3.25 16.32 20.87
C LYS A 160 -3.50 16.30 19.35
N PRO A 161 -2.81 17.15 18.56
CA PRO A 161 -2.81 17.03 17.09
C PRO A 161 -2.22 15.68 16.65
N GLU A 162 -2.81 15.08 15.62
CA GLU A 162 -2.25 13.88 15.01
C GLU A 162 -1.19 14.29 13.99
N CYS A 163 -0.04 13.63 14.05
CA CYS A 163 1.11 13.93 13.21
C CYS A 163 1.54 12.66 12.47
N LEU A 164 1.59 12.73 11.14
CA LEU A 164 2.02 11.64 10.28
C LEU A 164 3.33 12.05 9.60
N VAL A 165 4.31 11.16 9.62
CA VAL A 165 5.66 11.39 9.09
C VAL A 165 6.12 10.19 8.27
N ASP A 166 7.00 10.43 7.30
CA ASP A 166 7.71 9.37 6.59
C ASP A 166 9.09 9.18 7.25
N ALA A 167 9.13 8.43 8.36
CA ALA A 167 10.35 8.17 9.11
C ALA A 167 10.37 6.74 9.68
N PRO A 168 11.55 6.19 10.04
CA PRO A 168 11.67 4.79 10.45
C PRO A 168 10.94 4.44 11.76
N GLU A 169 10.68 5.45 12.60
CA GLU A 169 9.93 5.30 13.84
C GLU A 169 8.72 6.23 13.84
N SER A 170 7.72 5.93 14.68
CA SER A 170 6.58 6.81 14.91
C SER A 170 7.03 8.10 15.60
N PHE A 171 6.56 9.24 15.09
CA PHE A 171 6.79 10.54 15.72
C PHE A 171 5.83 10.76 16.89
N GLU A 172 6.37 10.76 18.11
CA GLU A 172 5.60 11.05 19.32
C GLU A 172 5.70 12.52 19.70
N LEU A 173 4.67 13.29 19.33
CA LEU A 173 4.54 14.68 19.74
C LEU A 173 4.35 14.79 21.25
N GLN A 174 5.24 15.55 21.92
CA GLN A 174 5.12 15.91 23.32
C GLN A 174 4.03 16.97 23.47
N TRP A 175 3.07 16.69 24.34
CA TRP A 175 1.85 17.47 24.49
C TRP A 175 1.37 17.44 25.96
N PRO A 176 0.85 18.55 26.53
CA PRO A 176 0.64 19.89 25.94
C PRO A 176 1.96 20.66 25.70
N PRO A 177 1.97 21.70 24.84
CA PRO A 177 3.17 22.49 24.59
C PRO A 177 3.56 23.30 25.83
N ASP A 178 4.87 23.51 26.02
CA ASP A 178 5.37 24.44 27.04
C ASP A 178 4.89 25.87 26.70
N ASP A 179 4.29 26.54 27.67
CA ASP A 179 3.56 27.80 27.47
C ASP A 179 4.49 28.87 26.84
N ASN A 180 4.01 29.53 25.76
CA ASN A 180 4.59 30.64 24.96
C ASN A 180 5.01 30.35 23.49
N GLN A 181 4.98 29.11 22.98
CA GLN A 181 5.27 28.84 21.56
C GLN A 181 4.00 28.66 20.70
N SER A 182 4.06 29.04 19.42
CA SER A 182 2.99 28.72 18.47
C SER A 182 2.94 27.20 18.25
N VAL A 183 1.74 26.64 18.05
CA VAL A 183 1.58 25.18 18.02
C VAL A 183 2.29 24.56 16.83
N LEU A 184 2.13 25.12 15.62
CA LEU A 184 2.79 24.60 14.43
C LEU A 184 4.32 24.72 14.50
N ASP A 185 4.86 25.83 15.03
CA ASP A 185 6.31 26.00 15.21
C ASP A 185 6.86 25.00 16.25
N GLY A 186 6.17 24.80 17.36
CA GLY A 186 6.55 23.81 18.38
C GLY A 186 6.53 22.37 17.83
N ILE A 187 5.54 22.02 17.00
CA ILE A 187 5.49 20.73 16.30
C ILE A 187 6.70 20.59 15.37
N LEU A 188 7.03 21.62 14.59
CA LEU A 188 8.17 21.58 13.68
C LEU A 188 9.51 21.46 14.40
N GLN A 189 9.72 22.18 15.51
CA GLN A 189 10.95 22.07 16.31
C GLN A 189 11.14 20.67 16.89
N GLN A 190 10.05 20.07 17.40
CA GLN A 190 10.08 18.68 17.86
C GLN A 190 10.33 17.70 16.71
N PHE A 191 9.74 17.94 15.55
CA PHE A 191 9.95 17.12 14.35
C PHE A 191 11.41 17.21 13.87
N GLU A 192 11.99 18.40 13.77
CA GLU A 192 13.40 18.60 13.40
C GLU A 192 14.35 17.88 14.38
N SER A 193 14.06 17.96 15.68
CA SER A 193 14.82 17.22 16.71
C SER A 193 14.66 15.69 16.59
N PHE A 194 13.50 15.23 16.13
CA PHE A 194 13.25 13.82 15.85
C PHE A 194 14.02 13.34 14.62
N LEU A 195 14.08 14.12 13.54
CA LEU A 195 14.83 13.81 12.32
C LEU A 195 16.35 13.69 12.57
N ASP A 196 16.87 14.44 13.55
CA ASP A 196 18.28 14.40 13.93
C ASP A 196 18.77 13.01 14.35
N ARG A 197 17.86 12.14 14.81
CA ARG A 197 18.16 10.78 15.25
C ARG A 197 18.54 9.83 14.11
N PHE A 198 18.11 10.11 12.88
CA PHE A 198 18.21 9.19 11.74
C PHE A 198 19.18 9.67 10.66
N GLN A 199 20.02 10.67 10.95
CA GLN A 199 20.95 11.24 9.97
C GLN A 199 21.89 10.16 9.38
N GLU A 200 22.53 9.37 10.24
CA GLU A 200 23.45 8.31 9.79
C GLU A 200 22.72 7.24 8.96
N PHE A 201 21.49 6.88 9.36
CA PHE A 201 20.67 5.93 8.63
C PHE A 201 20.38 6.38 7.20
N TRP A 202 19.93 7.62 7.03
CA TRP A 202 19.68 8.17 5.70
C TRP A 202 20.98 8.39 4.91
N ASP A 203 22.09 8.75 5.56
CA ASP A 203 23.39 8.89 4.90
C ASP A 203 23.86 7.54 4.31
N VAL A 204 23.71 6.45 5.06
CA VAL A 204 24.03 5.10 4.60
C VAL A 204 23.16 4.69 3.42
N LEU A 205 21.85 4.93 3.48
CA LEU A 205 20.93 4.60 2.41
C LEU A 205 21.15 5.46 1.15
N ASP A 206 21.34 6.76 1.29
CA ASP A 206 21.62 7.66 0.16
C ASP A 206 22.93 7.26 -0.55
N ALA A 207 23.97 6.91 0.23
CA ALA A 207 25.24 6.43 -0.31
C ALA A 207 25.13 5.07 -1.00
N LEU A 208 24.30 4.17 -0.46
CA LEU A 208 24.00 2.86 -1.05
C LEU A 208 23.26 3.03 -2.38
N ASP A 209 22.16 3.79 -2.37
CA ASP A 209 21.29 4.01 -3.53
C ASP A 209 22.04 4.72 -4.67
N ALA A 210 23.00 5.59 -4.35
CA ALA A 210 23.88 6.23 -5.33
C ALA A 210 24.96 5.29 -5.92
N SER A 211 25.27 4.18 -5.25
CA SER A 211 26.40 3.30 -5.57
C SER A 211 25.98 1.96 -6.17
N ALA A 212 24.79 1.46 -5.85
CA ALA A 212 24.32 0.13 -6.24
C ALA A 212 22.95 0.18 -6.94
N CYS A 213 22.69 -0.76 -7.85
CA CYS A 213 21.41 -0.89 -8.54
C CYS A 213 20.34 -1.48 -7.60
N VAL A 214 19.49 -0.62 -7.04
CA VAL A 214 18.33 -0.99 -6.22
C VAL A 214 17.15 -1.42 -7.11
N LEU A 215 16.59 -2.59 -6.84
CA LEU A 215 15.44 -3.18 -7.52
C LEU A 215 14.13 -2.95 -6.76
N GLU A 216 14.17 -3.01 -5.42
CA GLU A 216 13.03 -2.74 -4.54
C GLU A 216 13.50 -1.99 -3.27
N PRO A 217 12.70 -1.04 -2.75
CA PRO A 217 11.44 -0.53 -3.32
C PRO A 217 11.66 0.27 -4.62
N HIS A 218 10.62 0.41 -5.44
CA HIS A 218 10.70 1.24 -6.66
C HIS A 218 10.83 2.74 -6.33
N HIS A 219 10.14 3.17 -5.27
CA HIS A 219 10.21 4.50 -4.69
C HIS A 219 10.50 4.35 -3.20
N ALA A 220 11.76 4.50 -2.82
CA ALA A 220 12.14 4.43 -1.41
C ALA A 220 11.60 5.65 -0.65
N SER A 221 10.83 5.38 0.39
CA SER A 221 10.44 6.38 1.38
C SER A 221 11.55 6.54 2.43
N ARG A 222 11.52 7.63 3.20
CA ARG A 222 12.47 7.87 4.30
C ARG A 222 12.23 6.97 5.51
N ALA A 223 11.06 6.33 5.62
CA ALA A 223 10.81 5.25 6.56
C ALA A 223 11.40 3.89 6.14
N THR A 224 11.66 3.67 4.85
CA THR A 224 11.94 2.33 4.33
C THR A 224 13.44 1.97 4.39
N GLY A 225 13.82 1.12 5.35
CA GLY A 225 15.19 0.57 5.48
C GLY A 225 15.50 -0.64 4.58
N ARG A 226 14.46 -1.27 4.02
CA ARG A 226 14.59 -2.44 3.14
C ARG A 226 15.18 -2.04 1.78
N ARG A 227 16.13 -2.84 1.28
CA ARG A 227 16.69 -2.73 -0.07
C ARG A 227 16.88 -4.10 -0.69
N ARG A 228 16.48 -4.25 -1.95
CA ARG A 228 16.84 -5.39 -2.80
C ARG A 228 17.79 -4.92 -3.89
N LEU A 229 19.04 -5.36 -3.84
CA LEU A 229 20.07 -4.98 -4.80
C LEU A 229 20.23 -6.04 -5.89
N ALA A 230 20.51 -5.60 -7.11
CA ALA A 230 21.00 -6.49 -8.15
C ALA A 230 22.41 -7.00 -7.80
N LEU A 231 22.66 -8.28 -8.04
CA LEU A 231 24.01 -8.87 -8.00
C LEU A 231 24.46 -9.23 -9.41
N GLU A 232 23.59 -9.92 -10.14
CA GLU A 232 23.74 -10.32 -11.54
C GLU A 232 22.37 -10.31 -12.22
N ARG A 233 22.30 -10.62 -13.53
CA ARG A 233 21.05 -10.61 -14.30
C ARG A 233 19.91 -11.42 -13.69
N TYR A 234 20.23 -12.55 -13.05
CA TYR A 234 19.27 -13.48 -12.45
C TYR A 234 19.49 -13.69 -10.96
N ALA A 235 20.25 -12.79 -10.31
CA ALA A 235 20.59 -12.88 -8.90
C ALA A 235 20.45 -11.52 -8.22
N SER A 236 19.79 -11.49 -7.06
CA SER A 236 19.63 -10.29 -6.24
C SER A 236 19.69 -10.65 -4.77
N VAL A 237 19.98 -9.66 -3.93
CA VAL A 237 20.00 -9.82 -2.47
C VAL A 237 19.15 -8.74 -1.83
N GLN A 238 18.36 -9.13 -0.83
CA GLN A 238 17.55 -8.23 -0.05
C GLN A 238 17.94 -8.29 1.42
N PHE A 239 17.94 -7.12 2.04
CA PHE A 239 18.17 -6.93 3.47
C PHE A 239 17.42 -5.71 3.96
N GLU A 240 17.51 -5.46 5.25
CA GLU A 240 16.97 -4.30 5.93
C GLU A 240 18.06 -3.66 6.80
N VAL A 241 18.21 -2.34 6.66
CA VAL A 241 19.16 -1.56 7.46
C VAL A 241 18.47 -1.14 8.75
N ASP A 242 19.10 -1.41 9.90
CA ASP A 242 18.62 -0.96 11.21
C ASP A 242 18.76 0.57 11.32
N PRO A 243 17.66 1.33 11.57
CA PRO A 243 17.72 2.77 11.76
C PRO A 243 18.59 3.24 12.93
N THR A 244 18.78 2.38 13.94
CA THR A 244 19.55 2.68 15.15
C THR A 244 21.03 2.29 15.03
N HIS A 245 21.33 1.31 14.17
CA HIS A 245 22.70 0.83 13.93
C HIS A 245 22.95 0.60 12.43
N PRO A 246 22.91 1.67 11.60
CA PRO A 246 22.84 1.55 10.14
C PRO A 246 24.12 0.99 9.49
N THR A 247 25.26 1.02 10.19
CA THR A 247 26.56 0.50 9.73
C THR A 247 26.88 -0.89 10.28
N ALA A 248 26.10 -1.40 11.23
CA ALA A 248 26.29 -2.71 11.83
C ALA A 248 26.08 -3.83 10.79
N MET A 249 26.63 -5.01 11.09
CA MET A 249 26.46 -6.17 10.24
C MET A 249 24.97 -6.54 10.14
N LEU A 250 24.49 -6.66 8.90
CA LEU A 250 23.10 -7.01 8.60
C LEU A 250 22.73 -8.35 9.25
N THR A 251 21.55 -8.46 9.84
CA THR A 251 21.10 -9.67 10.53
C THR A 251 20.70 -10.77 9.56
N GLU A 252 20.01 -10.42 8.47
CA GLU A 252 19.52 -11.37 7.46
C GLU A 252 19.75 -10.89 6.03
N LEU A 253 20.17 -11.82 5.16
CA LEU A 253 20.25 -11.64 3.71
C LEU A 253 19.37 -12.67 2.99
N ASN A 254 18.40 -12.14 2.24
CA ASN A 254 17.51 -12.92 1.39
C ASN A 254 18.02 -12.88 -0.06
N PHE A 255 18.68 -13.95 -0.48
CA PHE A 255 19.14 -14.10 -1.85
C PHE A 255 18.05 -14.69 -2.75
N PHE A 256 17.86 -14.10 -3.92
CA PHE A 256 16.95 -14.56 -4.96
C PHE A 256 17.72 -14.89 -6.22
N GLY A 257 17.54 -16.09 -6.75
CA GLY A 257 18.26 -16.65 -7.89
C GLY A 257 18.17 -18.18 -7.86
N ASN A 258 18.80 -18.85 -8.82
CA ASN A 258 18.90 -20.32 -8.78
C ASN A 258 19.87 -20.76 -7.66
N GLN A 259 19.71 -21.97 -7.11
CA GLN A 259 20.55 -22.47 -6.02
C GLN A 259 22.04 -22.48 -6.38
N ALA A 260 22.37 -22.76 -7.64
CA ALA A 260 23.75 -22.77 -8.08
C ALA A 260 24.43 -21.39 -7.94
N SER A 261 23.71 -20.31 -8.21
CA SER A 261 24.22 -18.93 -8.11
C SER A 261 24.16 -18.42 -6.67
N VAL A 262 23.03 -18.62 -5.97
CA VAL A 262 22.85 -18.03 -4.63
C VAL A 262 23.42 -18.87 -3.50
N GLY A 263 23.63 -20.17 -3.70
CA GLY A 263 24.22 -21.07 -2.72
C GLY A 263 25.63 -20.63 -2.30
N MET A 264 26.49 -20.35 -3.28
CA MET A 264 27.84 -19.84 -3.02
C MET A 264 27.83 -18.50 -2.29
N LEU A 265 26.90 -17.60 -2.62
CA LEU A 265 26.79 -16.30 -1.96
C LEU A 265 26.38 -16.44 -0.48
N ARG A 266 25.50 -17.38 -0.18
CA ARG A 266 25.10 -17.71 1.20
C ARG A 266 26.26 -18.28 2.00
N GLU A 267 27.05 -19.17 1.41
CA GLU A 267 28.26 -19.71 2.04
C GLU A 267 29.30 -18.62 2.30
N ARG A 268 29.54 -17.73 1.33
CA ARG A 268 30.44 -16.58 1.51
C ARG A 268 29.96 -15.65 2.62
N TRP A 269 28.67 -15.34 2.69
CA TRP A 269 28.11 -14.58 3.80
C TRP A 269 28.40 -15.23 5.16
N GLY A 270 28.11 -16.53 5.30
CA GLY A 270 28.31 -17.27 6.54
C GLY A 270 29.78 -17.37 6.98
N ASN A 271 30.71 -17.50 6.02
CA ASN A 271 32.14 -17.66 6.30
C ASN A 271 32.87 -16.32 6.48
N ASN A 272 32.52 -15.31 5.70
CA ASN A 272 33.25 -14.05 5.62
C ASN A 272 32.61 -12.92 6.44
N GLY A 273 31.32 -13.02 6.80
CA GLY A 273 30.56 -11.92 7.39
C GLY A 273 31.26 -11.30 8.61
N SER A 274 31.55 -12.10 9.62
CA SER A 274 32.17 -11.61 10.87
C SER A 274 33.64 -11.18 10.72
N THR A 275 34.34 -11.63 9.69
CA THR A 275 35.78 -11.38 9.51
C THR A 275 36.08 -10.21 8.58
N LYS A 276 35.20 -9.95 7.59
CA LYS A 276 35.42 -8.93 6.57
C LYS A 276 34.55 -7.68 6.75
N TRP A 277 33.47 -7.75 7.54
CA TRP A 277 32.62 -6.60 7.83
C TRP A 277 33.36 -5.57 8.66
N ASP A 278 33.23 -4.31 8.28
CA ASP A 278 33.89 -3.18 8.91
C ASP A 278 32.93 -1.99 8.91
N GLU A 279 32.43 -1.62 10.09
CA GLU A 279 31.39 -0.58 10.27
C GLU A 279 31.87 0.81 9.81
N SER A 280 33.18 1.02 9.66
CA SER A 280 33.73 2.27 9.10
C SER A 280 33.64 2.35 7.57
N ARG A 281 33.35 1.23 6.89
CA ARG A 281 33.24 1.17 5.43
C ARG A 281 31.80 1.41 4.97
N PRO A 282 31.62 2.02 3.78
CA PRO A 282 30.31 2.11 3.16
C PRO A 282 29.65 0.72 2.99
N LEU A 283 28.35 0.65 3.23
CA LEU A 283 27.57 -0.59 3.22
C LEU A 283 27.76 -1.43 1.94
N HIS A 284 27.73 -0.79 0.77
CA HIS A 284 27.95 -1.48 -0.50
C HIS A 284 29.36 -2.11 -0.60
N LYS A 285 30.40 -1.50 -0.01
CA LYS A 285 31.76 -2.06 0.02
C LYS A 285 31.88 -3.24 0.98
N ASN A 286 31.17 -3.22 2.10
CA ASN A 286 31.08 -4.38 2.97
C ASN A 286 30.43 -5.56 2.25
N LEU A 287 29.31 -5.33 1.55
CA LEU A 287 28.64 -6.37 0.76
C LEU A 287 29.55 -6.94 -0.34
N GLU A 288 30.25 -6.09 -1.10
CA GLU A 288 31.22 -6.53 -2.12
C GLU A 288 32.35 -7.38 -1.51
N ALA A 289 32.92 -6.95 -0.37
CA ALA A 289 34.03 -7.63 0.28
C ALA A 289 33.63 -8.99 0.87
N VAL A 290 32.47 -9.06 1.52
CA VAL A 290 31.96 -10.29 2.15
C VAL A 290 31.49 -11.29 1.10
N LEU A 291 30.70 -10.84 0.13
CA LEU A 291 30.13 -11.70 -0.92
C LEU A 291 31.12 -11.98 -2.06
N GLU A 292 32.26 -11.29 -2.10
CA GLU A 292 33.28 -11.40 -3.16
C GLU A 292 32.67 -11.21 -4.55
N VAL A 293 31.89 -10.15 -4.68
CA VAL A 293 31.24 -9.72 -5.92
C VAL A 293 31.51 -8.23 -6.14
N THR A 294 31.26 -7.75 -7.35
CA THR A 294 31.18 -6.31 -7.64
C THR A 294 29.72 -5.96 -7.85
N LEU A 295 29.20 -5.01 -7.09
CA LEU A 295 27.80 -4.62 -7.21
C LEU A 295 27.61 -3.80 -8.49
N PRO A 296 26.60 -4.09 -9.32
CA PRO A 296 26.23 -3.24 -10.43
C PRO A 296 25.92 -1.83 -9.93
N SER A 297 26.53 -0.83 -10.56
CA SER A 297 26.28 0.58 -10.24
C SER A 297 25.31 1.20 -11.25
N PRO A 298 24.39 2.08 -10.83
CA PRO A 298 23.49 2.79 -11.74
C PRO A 298 24.25 3.71 -12.72
N LYS A 299 25.54 4.00 -12.45
CA LYS A 299 26.43 4.75 -13.35
C LYS A 299 26.96 3.91 -14.52
N THR A 300 26.98 2.59 -14.37
CA THR A 300 27.62 1.65 -15.33
C THR A 300 26.65 0.65 -15.94
N ALA A 301 25.52 0.40 -15.28
CA ALA A 301 24.50 -0.56 -15.71
C ALA A 301 23.12 0.08 -15.58
N LYS A 302 22.23 -0.28 -16.52
CA LYS A 302 20.82 0.13 -16.47
C LYS A 302 20.02 -0.83 -15.59
N VAL A 303 19.13 -0.31 -14.75
CA VAL A 303 18.29 -1.14 -13.86
C VAL A 303 17.42 -2.11 -14.70
N GLU A 304 17.02 -1.69 -15.90
CA GLU A 304 16.25 -2.49 -16.85
C GLU A 304 16.97 -3.77 -17.30
N GLU A 305 18.31 -3.84 -17.21
CA GLU A 305 19.08 -5.05 -17.53
C GLU A 305 18.79 -6.19 -16.53
N PHE A 306 18.38 -5.84 -15.32
CA PHE A 306 17.99 -6.75 -14.25
C PHE A 306 16.47 -6.96 -14.17
N ALA A 307 15.69 -6.21 -14.95
CA ALA A 307 14.24 -6.24 -14.98
C ALA A 307 13.70 -7.41 -15.82
N VAL A 308 13.94 -8.64 -15.36
CA VAL A 308 13.49 -9.83 -16.09
C VAL A 308 12.03 -10.12 -15.79
N GLU A 309 11.21 -10.15 -16.84
CA GLU A 309 9.77 -10.40 -16.77
C GLU A 309 9.42 -11.81 -16.25
N CYS A 310 8.31 -11.88 -15.52
CA CYS A 310 7.71 -13.15 -15.11
C CYS A 310 7.29 -13.99 -16.32
N GLY A 311 7.65 -15.28 -16.33
CA GLY A 311 7.23 -16.23 -17.36
C GLY A 311 5.74 -16.63 -17.34
N ILE A 312 4.88 -15.97 -16.56
CA ILE A 312 3.44 -16.27 -16.52
C ILE A 312 2.65 -15.02 -16.91
N CYS A 313 2.86 -13.90 -16.21
CA CYS A 313 2.13 -12.67 -16.49
C CYS A 313 2.85 -11.75 -17.48
N TYR A 314 4.11 -12.05 -17.86
CA TYR A 314 4.93 -11.25 -18.77
C TYR A 314 5.12 -9.80 -18.32
N SER A 315 5.00 -9.55 -17.01
CA SER A 315 5.34 -8.27 -16.39
C SER A 315 6.56 -8.44 -15.49
N TYR A 316 7.40 -7.41 -15.44
CA TYR A 316 8.46 -7.32 -14.43
C TYR A 316 7.91 -6.91 -13.06
N ARG A 317 6.90 -6.04 -13.01
CA ARG A 317 6.35 -5.55 -11.74
C ARG A 317 4.84 -5.74 -11.71
N LEU A 318 4.32 -6.26 -10.60
CA LEU A 318 2.89 -6.25 -10.33
C LEU A 318 2.49 -4.83 -9.92
N VAL A 319 1.46 -4.30 -10.57
CA VAL A 319 0.84 -3.00 -10.26
C VAL A 319 -0.26 -3.19 -9.23
N ASP A 320 -0.31 -2.31 -8.24
CA ASP A 320 -1.41 -2.25 -7.26
C ASP A 320 -2.48 -1.27 -7.74
N GLU A 321 -3.67 -1.32 -7.13
CA GLU A 321 -4.70 -0.32 -7.34
C GLU A 321 -4.21 1.11 -6.95
N GLU A 322 -3.30 1.24 -5.98
CA GLU A 322 -2.71 2.52 -5.57
C GLU A 322 -1.80 3.17 -6.64
N ASP A 323 -1.09 2.37 -7.45
CA ASP A 323 -0.29 2.88 -8.57
C ASP A 323 -1.18 3.41 -9.70
N ASN A 324 -2.39 2.88 -9.81
CA ASN A 324 -3.39 3.32 -10.79
C ASN A 324 -4.10 4.61 -10.35
N GLU A 325 -4.22 4.86 -9.03
CA GLU A 325 -4.73 6.12 -8.48
C GLU A 325 -3.71 7.26 -8.60
N LYS A 326 -2.41 7.01 -8.37
CA LYS A 326 -1.35 8.01 -8.58
C LYS A 326 -1.19 8.42 -10.05
N ALA A 327 -1.50 7.53 -10.99
CA ALA A 327 -1.47 7.85 -12.43
C ALA A 327 -2.69 8.66 -12.91
N LYS A 328 -3.72 8.88 -12.09
CA LYS A 328 -4.99 9.52 -12.48
C LYS A 328 -5.42 10.74 -11.67
N GLN A 329 -4.66 11.20 -10.69
CA GLN A 329 -5.10 12.28 -9.79
C GLN A 329 -4.26 13.57 -9.89
N GLU A 330 -4.90 14.66 -10.33
CA GLU A 330 -4.69 16.01 -9.77
C GLU A 330 -5.05 16.02 -8.27
N PRO A 331 -4.56 16.98 -7.47
CA PRO A 331 -4.39 16.79 -6.02
C PRO A 331 -5.71 16.96 -5.27
N ASP A 332 -6.36 15.86 -4.88
CA ASP A 332 -7.46 15.88 -3.91
C ASP A 332 -7.14 15.07 -2.64
N GLY A 333 -6.56 15.78 -1.68
CA GLY A 333 -7.06 15.88 -0.30
C GLY A 333 -7.00 14.70 0.69
N THR A 334 -7.14 13.44 0.29
CA THR A 334 -7.42 12.36 1.28
C THR A 334 -6.67 11.06 1.05
N ASN A 335 -5.34 11.10 1.15
CA ASN A 335 -4.56 9.88 1.39
C ASN A 335 -4.45 9.63 2.90
N GLN A 336 -5.23 8.70 3.43
CA GLN A 336 -4.86 8.04 4.68
C GLN A 336 -3.62 7.19 4.39
N CYS A 337 -2.49 7.53 4.98
CA CYS A 337 -1.29 6.70 4.93
C CYS A 337 -1.53 5.50 5.85
N LYS A 338 -2.24 4.48 5.36
CA LYS A 338 -2.14 3.15 5.95
C LYS A 338 -0.77 2.64 5.54
N THR A 339 0.11 2.45 6.53
CA THR A 339 1.30 1.63 6.40
C THR A 339 0.85 0.19 6.13
N VAL A 340 0.55 -0.12 4.87
CA VAL A 340 0.45 -1.51 4.44
C VAL A 340 1.88 -1.99 4.43
N GLU A 341 2.22 -2.88 5.36
CA GLU A 341 3.46 -3.63 5.30
C GLU A 341 3.47 -4.39 3.96
N GLU A 342 4.20 -3.88 2.96
CA GLU A 342 4.45 -4.59 1.69
C GLU A 342 5.31 -5.82 1.99
N GLN A 343 4.68 -6.87 2.53
CA GLN A 343 5.39 -8.08 2.91
C GLN A 343 5.75 -8.95 1.68
N GLY A 344 5.04 -8.79 0.55
CA GLY A 344 5.32 -9.48 -0.73
C GLY A 344 6.33 -8.75 -1.64
N SER A 345 7.14 -9.49 -2.40
CA SER A 345 7.94 -8.91 -3.49
C SER A 345 7.09 -8.68 -4.73
N ARG A 346 7.23 -7.51 -5.35
CA ARG A 346 6.42 -7.10 -6.51
C ARG A 346 7.08 -7.46 -7.84
N ILE A 347 8.34 -7.86 -7.79
CA ILE A 347 9.11 -8.34 -8.93
C ILE A 347 9.37 -9.84 -8.81
N PRO A 348 9.73 -10.55 -9.90
CA PRO A 348 9.98 -11.98 -9.83
C PRO A 348 11.03 -12.35 -8.77
N ASP A 349 10.66 -13.28 -7.91
CA ASP A 349 11.42 -13.72 -6.74
C ASP A 349 11.60 -15.24 -6.72
N ARG A 350 11.02 -15.96 -7.69
CA ARG A 350 11.17 -17.40 -7.88
C ARG A 350 11.78 -17.70 -9.24
N LEU A 351 12.89 -18.43 -9.27
CA LEU A 351 13.51 -18.89 -10.51
C LEU A 351 13.39 -20.40 -10.65
N CYS A 352 13.30 -20.87 -11.89
CA CYS A 352 13.47 -22.29 -12.19
C CYS A 352 14.92 -22.72 -11.90
N GLU A 353 15.10 -23.80 -11.14
CA GLU A 353 16.41 -24.34 -10.75
C GLU A 353 17.18 -24.97 -11.91
N ASN A 354 16.51 -25.28 -13.02
CA ASN A 354 17.18 -25.72 -14.23
C ASN A 354 17.99 -24.56 -14.83
N THR A 355 19.32 -24.66 -14.78
CA THR A 355 20.26 -23.63 -15.26
C THR A 355 20.13 -23.31 -16.75
N LYS A 356 19.55 -24.22 -17.55
CA LYS A 356 19.22 -23.95 -18.97
C LYS A 356 17.90 -23.17 -19.13
N CYS A 357 17.01 -23.26 -18.14
CA CYS A 357 15.72 -22.58 -18.13
C CYS A 357 15.82 -21.19 -17.49
N ASN A 358 16.24 -21.11 -16.22
CA ASN A 358 16.35 -19.88 -15.42
C ASN A 358 15.15 -18.90 -15.53
N ARG A 359 13.96 -19.40 -15.88
CA ARG A 359 12.78 -18.55 -16.04
C ARG A 359 12.36 -18.02 -14.67
N PRO A 360 12.20 -16.70 -14.52
CA PRO A 360 11.74 -16.11 -13.28
C PRO A 360 10.22 -16.01 -13.25
N PHE A 361 9.65 -16.03 -12.05
CA PHE A 361 8.22 -15.94 -11.79
C PHE A 361 8.00 -15.11 -10.53
N HIS A 362 6.91 -14.33 -10.49
CA HIS A 362 6.38 -13.87 -9.21
C HIS A 362 5.89 -15.07 -8.40
N ALA A 363 6.15 -15.09 -7.10
CA ALA A 363 5.67 -16.12 -6.19
C ALA A 363 4.16 -16.35 -6.34
N LYS A 364 3.35 -15.27 -6.38
CA LYS A 364 1.90 -15.34 -6.58
C LYS A 364 1.52 -15.99 -7.90
N CYS A 365 2.10 -15.54 -9.02
CA CYS A 365 1.80 -16.09 -10.35
C CYS A 365 2.12 -17.59 -10.43
N LEU A 366 3.28 -18.00 -9.89
CA LEU A 366 3.68 -19.40 -9.89
C LEU A 366 2.79 -20.24 -8.97
N PHE A 367 2.42 -19.72 -7.79
CA PHE A 367 1.52 -20.40 -6.88
C PHE A 367 0.14 -20.62 -7.51
N ASP A 368 -0.47 -19.57 -8.08
CA ASP A 368 -1.78 -19.66 -8.73
C ASP A 368 -1.74 -20.62 -9.92
N TRP A 369 -0.67 -20.59 -10.72
CA TRP A 369 -0.45 -21.53 -11.82
C TRP A 369 -0.37 -22.98 -11.33
N LEU A 370 0.51 -23.28 -10.38
CA LEU A 370 0.70 -24.65 -9.89
C LEU A 370 -0.57 -25.17 -9.23
N ARG A 371 -1.30 -24.35 -8.48
CA ARG A 371 -2.55 -24.75 -7.82
C ARG A 371 -3.65 -25.12 -8.83
N ALA A 372 -3.64 -24.55 -10.03
CA ALA A 372 -4.60 -24.87 -11.09
C ALA A 372 -4.32 -26.20 -11.81
N LEU A 373 -3.13 -26.79 -11.65
CA LEU A 373 -2.76 -28.03 -12.33
C LEU A 373 -3.21 -29.27 -11.52
N PRO A 374 -3.87 -30.26 -12.16
CA PRO A 374 -4.29 -31.49 -11.49
C PRO A 374 -3.11 -32.39 -11.09
N THR A 375 -1.93 -32.18 -11.67
CA THR A 375 -0.69 -32.92 -11.38
C THR A 375 0.08 -32.37 -10.18
N SER A 376 -0.26 -31.17 -9.71
CA SER A 376 0.41 -30.54 -8.60
C SER A 376 0.06 -31.22 -7.28
N ARG A 377 1.04 -31.24 -6.38
CA ARG A 377 0.89 -31.75 -5.02
C ARG A 377 1.01 -30.60 -4.05
N GLN A 378 0.05 -30.48 -3.14
CA GLN A 378 0.12 -29.50 -2.06
C GLN A 378 0.56 -30.17 -0.76
N SER A 379 1.50 -29.54 -0.06
CA SER A 379 1.86 -29.87 1.30
C SER A 379 1.95 -28.58 2.12
N PHE A 380 1.14 -28.47 3.17
CA PHE A 380 0.97 -27.25 3.95
C PHE A 380 0.72 -26.02 3.04
N HIS A 381 1.55 -25.00 3.18
CA HIS A 381 1.53 -23.76 2.41
C HIS A 381 2.40 -23.82 1.14
N THR A 382 2.89 -25.00 0.72
CA THR A 382 3.74 -25.14 -0.46
C THR A 382 3.08 -26.03 -1.52
N VAL A 383 3.03 -25.57 -2.76
CA VAL A 383 2.57 -26.36 -3.91
C VAL A 383 3.79 -26.76 -4.73
N PHE A 384 3.88 -28.04 -5.07
CA PHE A 384 4.93 -28.65 -5.87
C PHE A 384 4.35 -29.08 -7.21
N GLY A 385 5.07 -28.81 -8.29
CA GLY A 385 4.69 -29.25 -9.63
C GLY A 385 5.85 -29.09 -10.60
N GLU A 386 5.52 -28.81 -11.85
CA GLU A 386 6.48 -28.74 -12.95
C GLU A 386 6.57 -27.31 -13.50
N CYS A 387 7.79 -26.90 -13.88
CA CYS A 387 8.03 -25.62 -14.51
C CYS A 387 7.25 -25.52 -15.85
N PRO A 388 6.51 -24.41 -16.10
CA PRO A 388 5.73 -24.24 -17.33
C PRO A 388 6.55 -24.35 -18.63
N TYR A 389 7.86 -24.11 -18.56
CA TYR A 389 8.74 -24.04 -19.72
C TYR A 389 9.59 -25.29 -19.94
N CYS A 390 10.16 -25.85 -18.88
CA CYS A 390 11.11 -26.96 -19.00
C CYS A 390 10.63 -28.27 -18.33
N ARG A 391 9.49 -28.24 -17.66
CA ARG A 391 8.88 -29.38 -16.92
C ARG A 391 9.70 -29.96 -15.77
N GLU A 392 10.85 -29.36 -15.44
CA GLU A 392 11.59 -29.70 -14.23
C GLU A 392 10.82 -29.33 -12.97
N ALA A 393 11.10 -30.03 -11.88
CA ALA A 393 10.42 -29.82 -10.61
C ALA A 393 10.60 -28.38 -10.10
N ILE A 394 9.50 -27.77 -9.66
CA ILE A 394 9.47 -26.43 -9.06
C ILE A 394 8.41 -26.37 -7.96
N SER A 395 8.59 -25.46 -7.01
CA SER A 395 7.63 -25.23 -5.94
C SER A 395 7.37 -23.75 -5.70
N ALA A 396 6.18 -23.45 -5.20
CA ALA A 396 5.78 -22.12 -4.76
C ALA A 396 5.12 -22.18 -3.39
N LYS A 397 5.45 -21.21 -2.54
CA LYS A 397 4.81 -21.04 -1.23
C LYS A 397 3.67 -20.03 -1.35
N PHE A 398 2.58 -20.28 -0.63
CA PHE A 398 1.53 -19.30 -0.42
C PHE A 398 2.11 -18.11 0.35
N GLN A 399 1.92 -16.90 -0.18
CA GLN A 399 2.19 -15.64 0.50
C GLN A 399 0.82 -14.99 0.75
N PRO A 400 0.36 -14.88 2.03
CA PRO A 400 -0.97 -14.36 2.36
C PRO A 400 -1.15 -12.89 1.98
N ASP A 401 -0.06 -12.13 1.95
CA ASP A 401 -0.07 -10.67 1.89
C ASP A 401 0.43 -10.19 0.52
N PHE A 402 -0.50 -10.19 -0.42
CA PHE A 402 -0.47 -9.37 -1.64
C PHE A 402 -1.73 -8.52 -1.66
#